data_AF-A0A7X7R2G7-F1
#
_entry.id   AF-A0A7X7R2G7-F1
#
_cell.length_a   1.000
_cell.length_b   1.000
_cell.length_c   1.000
_cell.angle_alpha   90.00
_cell.angle_beta   90.00
_cell.angle_gamma   90.00
#
_symmetry.space_group_name_H-M   'P 1'
#
loop_
_entity.id
_entity.type
_entity.pdbx_description
1 polymer ?
#
loop_
_entity_poly.entity_id
_entity_poly.type
_entity_poly.pdbx_seq_one_letter_code
_entity_poly.pdbx_strand_id
1 'polypeptide(L)'
;MSKSVEHIVPESFGNGVAILRKGIVCDKCNNYFARKVEQPFLESEVVRLLRQELEIKNKKGKVITDYPYPRVGTEYVKQISNNNYLIYTKAEKSQCDLASDVAEYQKYLEYTDSILLKEDRYVSRLLAKMAIEYFILRCGSSDEVCDYVQSDEIFIPIRTYARYGSQQIWKYNVRRIYARDEAYNGDPF
;
A
#
# COMPACT_ATOMS: atom_id res chain seq x y z
N MET A 1 1.76 -25.57 -14.32
CA MET A 1 0.81 -24.89 -13.40
C MET A 1 1.59 -24.00 -12.45
N SER A 2 1.03 -22.84 -12.09
CA SER A 2 1.66 -21.92 -11.14
C SER A 2 1.82 -22.57 -9.77
N LYS A 3 2.97 -22.32 -9.12
CA LYS A 3 3.24 -22.80 -7.75
C LYS A 3 2.87 -21.75 -6.70
N SER A 4 2.91 -20.47 -7.07
CA SER A 4 2.67 -19.35 -6.16
C SER A 4 1.18 -19.07 -5.97
N VAL A 5 0.84 -18.59 -4.77
CA VAL A 5 -0.44 -17.92 -4.54
C VAL A 5 -0.33 -16.48 -5.03
N GLU A 6 -1.41 -15.95 -5.60
CA GLU A 6 -1.47 -14.57 -6.07
C GLU A 6 -2.30 -13.75 -5.10
N HIS A 7 -1.76 -12.62 -4.65
CA HIS A 7 -2.47 -11.67 -3.81
C HIS A 7 -2.97 -10.54 -4.70
N ILE A 8 -4.28 -10.27 -4.66
CA ILE A 8 -4.88 -9.23 -5.52
C ILE A 8 -4.26 -7.87 -5.19
N VAL A 9 -4.34 -7.50 -3.91
CA VAL A 9 -3.52 -6.44 -3.33
C VAL A 9 -2.18 -7.06 -2.91
N PRO A 10 -1.02 -6.48 -3.24
CA PRO A 10 0.27 -7.06 -2.87
C PRO A 10 0.37 -7.37 -1.37
N GLU A 11 0.89 -8.55 -1.03
CA GLU A 11 1.10 -8.96 0.36
C GLU A 11 2.02 -7.98 1.12
N SER A 12 3.00 -7.41 0.43
CA SER A 12 3.90 -6.37 0.96
C SER A 12 3.18 -5.06 1.32
N PHE A 13 1.90 -4.93 0.97
CA PHE A 13 1.00 -3.84 1.32
C PHE A 13 -0.02 -4.26 2.41
N GLY A 14 0.21 -5.40 3.08
CA GLY A 14 -0.58 -5.85 4.23
C GLY A 14 -1.74 -6.79 3.90
N ASN A 15 -1.97 -7.15 2.64
CA ASN A 15 -3.08 -8.03 2.27
C ASN A 15 -2.77 -9.52 2.45
N GLY A 16 -3.42 -10.14 3.43
CA GLY A 16 -3.41 -11.60 3.65
C GLY A 16 -4.74 -12.30 3.33
N VAL A 17 -5.74 -11.60 2.78
CA VAL A 17 -7.13 -12.11 2.71
C VAL A 17 -7.60 -12.29 1.27
N ALA A 18 -7.41 -11.29 0.41
CA ALA A 18 -7.82 -11.35 -0.99
C ALA A 18 -6.77 -12.12 -1.81
N ILE A 19 -6.90 -13.44 -1.82
CA ILE A 19 -5.97 -14.38 -2.47
C ILE A 19 -6.69 -15.16 -3.57
N LEU A 20 -6.09 -15.23 -4.76
CA LEU A 20 -6.57 -16.06 -5.86
C LEU A 20 -6.09 -17.51 -5.73
N ARG A 21 -6.92 -18.43 -6.23
CA ARG A 21 -6.57 -19.84 -6.34
C ARG A 21 -5.29 -20.01 -7.20
N LYS A 22 -4.44 -20.96 -6.81
CA LYS A 22 -3.27 -21.35 -7.61
C LYS A 22 -3.70 -21.77 -9.02
N GLY A 23 -2.96 -21.30 -10.02
CA GLY A 23 -3.24 -21.60 -11.43
C GLY A 23 -3.93 -20.48 -12.21
N ILE A 24 -4.64 -19.57 -11.52
CA ILE A 24 -5.31 -18.42 -12.15
C ILE A 24 -4.32 -17.47 -12.83
N VAL A 25 -3.23 -17.15 -12.12
CA VAL A 25 -2.12 -16.37 -12.67
C VAL A 25 -0.90 -17.27 -12.83
N CYS A 26 -0.34 -17.33 -14.04
CA CYS A 26 0.86 -18.11 -14.28
C CYS A 26 2.11 -17.44 -13.68
N ASP A 27 3.13 -18.23 -13.32
CA ASP A 27 4.36 -17.71 -12.70
C ASP A 27 5.04 -16.62 -13.54
N LYS A 28 4.95 -16.70 -14.87
CA LYS A 28 5.50 -15.68 -15.78
C LYS A 28 4.77 -14.34 -15.65
N CYS A 29 3.45 -14.35 -15.58
CA CYS A 29 2.64 -13.15 -15.41
C CYS A 29 2.81 -12.56 -14.01
N ASN A 30 2.78 -13.39 -12.97
CA ASN A 30 3.04 -12.95 -11.59
C ASN A 30 4.42 -12.28 -11.50
N ASN A 31 5.49 -12.94 -11.94
CA ASN A 31 6.84 -12.35 -11.93
C ASN A 31 6.94 -11.05 -12.75
N TYR A 32 6.19 -10.94 -13.84
CA TYR A 32 6.13 -9.70 -14.62
C TYR A 32 5.51 -8.57 -13.80
N PHE A 33 4.32 -8.78 -13.22
CA PHE A 33 3.62 -7.75 -12.43
C PHE A 33 4.41 -7.37 -11.18
N ALA A 34 4.96 -8.34 -10.46
CA ALA A 34 5.81 -8.11 -9.31
C ALA A 34 6.96 -7.14 -9.62
N ARG A 35 7.66 -7.36 -10.75
CA ARG A 35 8.85 -6.56 -11.13
C ARG A 35 8.54 -5.26 -11.86
N LYS A 36 7.50 -5.23 -12.69
CA LYS A 36 7.24 -4.13 -13.63
C LYS A 36 6.10 -3.21 -13.22
N VAL A 37 5.36 -3.56 -12.17
CA VAL A 37 4.20 -2.80 -11.68
C VAL A 37 4.25 -2.66 -10.17
N GLU A 38 4.26 -3.77 -9.43
CA GLU A 38 4.16 -3.74 -7.97
C GLU A 38 5.41 -3.18 -7.31
N GLN A 39 6.60 -3.59 -7.75
CA GLN A 39 7.85 -3.08 -7.17
C GLN A 39 7.98 -1.55 -7.31
N PRO A 40 7.79 -0.93 -8.50
CA PRO A 40 7.79 0.54 -8.61
C PRO A 40 6.76 1.23 -7.70
N PHE A 41 5.57 0.64 -7.55
CA PHE A 41 4.55 1.15 -6.62
C PHE A 41 5.04 1.08 -5.16
N LEU A 42 5.56 -0.07 -4.74
CA LEU A 42 6.05 -0.33 -3.38
C LEU A 42 7.28 0.50 -3.01
N GLU A 43 8.04 0.95 -4.01
CA GLU A 43 9.22 1.80 -3.87
C GLU A 43 8.90 3.30 -3.85
N SER A 44 7.66 3.70 -4.19
CA SER A 44 7.24 5.10 -4.13
C SER A 44 7.28 5.64 -2.69
N GLU A 45 7.66 6.91 -2.55
CA GLU A 45 7.80 7.59 -1.25
C GLU A 45 6.53 7.48 -0.41
N VAL A 46 5.37 7.80 -1.00
CA VAL A 46 4.06 7.74 -0.32
C VAL A 46 3.78 6.35 0.22
N VAL A 47 4.09 5.29 -0.55
CA VAL A 47 3.82 3.91 -0.15
C VAL A 47 4.81 3.44 0.91
N ARG A 48 6.09 3.79 0.82
CA ARG A 48 7.09 3.46 1.85
C ARG A 48 6.76 4.15 3.17
N LEU A 49 6.36 5.42 3.10
CA LEU A 49 5.93 6.20 4.26
C LEU A 49 4.71 5.55 4.91
N LEU A 50 3.67 5.25 4.13
CA LEU A 50 2.46 4.59 4.64
C LEU A 50 2.77 3.23 5.27
N ARG A 51 3.65 2.44 4.66
CA ARG A 51 4.07 1.14 5.20
C ARG A 51 4.84 1.27 6.51
N GLN A 52 5.59 2.35 6.71
CA GLN A 52 6.24 2.64 7.97
C GLN A 52 5.22 3.10 9.04
N GLU A 53 4.32 4.02 8.70
CA GLU A 53 3.27 4.51 9.62
C GLU A 53 2.32 3.40 10.10
N LEU A 54 2.04 2.41 9.23
CA LEU A 54 1.20 1.24 9.54
C LEU A 54 1.99 0.02 10.03
N GLU A 55 3.31 0.17 10.24
CA GLU A 55 4.21 -0.91 10.67
C GLU A 55 4.09 -2.21 9.84
N ILE A 56 3.84 -2.08 8.53
CA ILE A 56 3.62 -3.22 7.63
C ILE A 56 4.93 -3.99 7.46
N LYS A 57 4.94 -5.21 8.00
CA LYS A 57 6.08 -6.13 7.90
C LYS A 57 6.18 -6.72 6.50
N ASN A 58 7.40 -6.83 6.00
CA ASN A 58 7.68 -7.65 4.82
C ASN A 58 7.65 -9.15 5.16
N LYS A 59 7.81 -10.01 4.15
CA LYS A 59 7.87 -11.48 4.28
C LYS A 59 8.93 -11.99 5.27
N LYS A 60 9.95 -11.19 5.58
CA LYS A 60 11.01 -11.51 6.55
C LYS A 60 10.74 -10.91 7.94
N GLY A 61 9.55 -10.38 8.17
CA GLY A 61 9.15 -9.76 9.44
C GLY A 61 9.74 -8.36 9.69
N LYS A 62 10.38 -7.73 8.70
CA LYS A 62 11.01 -6.40 8.86
C LYS A 62 10.06 -5.28 8.43
N VAL A 63 10.03 -4.20 9.21
CA VAL A 63 9.34 -2.94 8.89
C VAL A 63 10.29 -1.98 8.16
N ILE A 64 9.73 -0.97 7.50
CA ILE A 64 10.51 0.14 6.94
C ILE A 64 10.83 1.12 8.07
N THR A 65 12.05 1.68 8.05
CA THR A 65 12.55 2.66 9.04
C THR A 65 13.30 3.80 8.35
N ASP A 66 12.90 4.16 7.13
CA ASP A 66 13.56 5.20 6.34
C ASP A 66 13.20 6.61 6.81
N TYR A 67 12.04 6.76 7.46
CA TYR A 67 11.51 8.05 7.91
C TYR A 67 11.77 8.23 9.42
N PRO A 68 11.86 9.48 9.90
CA PRO A 68 12.23 9.75 11.29
C PRO A 68 11.17 9.31 12.32
N TYR A 69 9.91 9.11 11.89
CA TYR A 69 8.78 8.78 12.77
C TYR A 69 8.00 7.53 12.33
N PRO A 70 7.41 6.78 13.28
CA PRO A 70 7.55 6.97 14.73
C PRO A 70 9.00 6.68 15.16
N ARG A 71 9.56 7.45 16.11
CA ARG A 71 10.92 7.16 16.60
C ARG A 71 10.92 5.73 17.18
N VAL A 72 11.84 4.89 16.73
CA VAL A 72 11.92 3.45 17.10
C VAL A 72 13.14 3.22 17.98
N GLY A 73 12.96 2.53 19.11
CA GLY A 73 14.03 2.25 20.08
C GLY A 73 13.75 2.86 21.45
N THR A 74 14.58 3.81 21.90
CA THR A 74 14.48 4.44 23.24
C THR A 74 13.69 5.74 23.26
N GLU A 75 13.20 6.20 22.11
CA GLU A 75 12.40 7.42 21.98
C GLU A 75 11.16 7.15 21.14
N TYR A 76 10.03 7.78 21.47
CA TYR A 76 8.77 7.68 20.75
C TYR A 76 8.02 9.00 20.90
N VAL A 77 7.47 9.53 19.81
CA VAL A 77 6.55 10.68 19.81
C VAL A 77 5.34 10.28 18.98
N LYS A 78 4.16 10.33 19.58
CA LYS A 78 2.89 9.87 18.99
C LYS A 78 1.77 10.85 19.29
N GLN A 79 0.88 11.06 18.32
CA GLN A 79 -0.36 11.79 18.55
C GLN A 79 -1.40 10.84 19.16
N ILE A 80 -1.92 11.17 20.33
CA ILE A 80 -3.00 10.38 20.98
C ILE A 80 -4.37 11.07 20.86
N SER A 81 -4.39 12.37 20.55
CA SER A 81 -5.58 13.14 20.18
C SER A 81 -5.14 14.45 19.53
N ASN A 82 -6.08 15.26 19.02
CA ASN A 82 -5.80 16.50 18.28
C ASN A 82 -4.69 17.36 18.91
N ASN A 83 -4.71 17.53 20.24
CA ASN A 83 -3.77 18.41 20.95
C ASN A 83 -2.86 17.69 21.94
N ASN A 84 -2.95 16.36 22.07
CA ASN A 84 -2.14 15.62 23.03
C ASN A 84 -1.16 14.67 22.32
N TYR A 85 0.08 14.71 22.79
CA TYR A 85 1.18 13.91 22.29
C TYR A 85 1.77 13.09 23.42
N LEU A 86 1.98 11.79 23.16
CA LEU A 86 2.72 10.90 24.04
C LEU A 86 4.19 10.95 23.64
N ILE A 87 5.06 11.27 24.60
CA ILE A 87 6.51 11.20 24.44
C ILE A 87 7.04 10.13 25.39
N TYR A 88 7.73 9.14 24.84
CA TYR A 88 8.54 8.22 25.61
C TYR A 88 9.99 8.50 25.30
N THR A 89 10.82 8.74 26.31
CA THR A 89 12.27 8.87 26.14
C THR A 89 12.97 8.34 27.39
N LYS A 90 14.17 7.79 27.22
CA LYS A 90 15.05 7.42 28.34
C LYS A 90 16.01 8.53 28.75
N ALA A 91 16.08 9.61 27.96
CA ALA A 91 16.92 10.77 28.27
C ALA A 91 16.17 11.71 29.22
N GLU A 92 16.89 12.34 30.15
CA GLU A 92 16.37 13.50 30.86
C GLU A 92 16.28 14.66 29.87
N LYS A 93 15.07 15.16 29.64
CA LYS A 93 14.78 16.27 28.72
C LYS A 93 14.10 17.40 29.48
N SER A 94 14.46 18.64 29.15
CA SER A 94 13.74 19.80 29.64
C SER A 94 12.36 19.93 28.97
N GLN A 95 11.49 20.77 29.50
CA GLN A 95 10.22 21.08 28.85
C GLN A 95 10.41 21.69 27.45
N CYS A 96 11.46 22.48 27.23
CA CYS A 96 11.78 23.06 25.92
C CYS A 96 12.20 21.99 24.90
N ASP A 97 12.94 20.97 25.34
CA ASP A 97 13.36 19.86 24.48
C ASP A 97 12.13 19.02 24.06
N LEU A 98 11.26 18.70 25.02
CA LEU A 98 10.01 17.97 24.76
C LEU A 98 9.09 18.74 23.81
N ALA A 99 8.96 20.05 23.98
CA ALA A 99 8.18 20.89 23.08
C ALA A 99 8.77 20.91 21.66
N SER A 100 10.10 20.87 21.54
CA SER A 100 10.79 20.82 20.25
C SER A 100 10.58 19.49 19.54
N ASP A 101 10.61 18.36 20.26
CA ASP A 101 10.28 17.03 19.73
C ASP A 101 8.84 16.98 19.18
N VAL A 102 7.87 17.56 19.90
CA VAL A 102 6.47 17.65 19.43
C VAL A 102 6.37 18.52 18.18
N ALA A 103 7.04 19.67 18.15
CA ALA A 103 7.00 20.57 17.00
C ALA A 103 7.63 19.93 15.74
N GLU A 104 8.69 19.14 15.89
CA GLU A 104 9.28 18.36 14.80
C GLU A 104 8.30 17.30 14.29
N TYR A 105 7.66 16.57 15.20
CA TYR A 105 6.65 15.58 14.86
C TYR A 105 5.45 16.21 14.14
N GLN A 106 4.95 17.37 14.59
CA GLN A 106 3.87 18.11 13.91
C GLN A 106 4.22 18.46 12.46
N LYS A 107 5.44 18.91 12.19
CA LYS A 107 5.90 19.17 10.81
C LYS A 107 5.93 17.90 9.97
N TYR A 108 6.34 16.78 10.58
CA TYR A 108 6.25 15.48 9.92
C TYR A 108 4.79 15.13 9.58
N LEU A 109 3.85 15.32 10.52
CA LEU A 109 2.43 15.10 10.29
C LEU A 109 1.90 15.89 9.10
N GLU A 110 2.12 17.21 9.08
CA GLU A 110 1.70 18.09 8.00
C GLU A 110 2.24 17.65 6.64
N TYR A 111 3.53 17.28 6.59
CA TYR A 111 4.16 16.77 5.38
C TYR A 111 3.49 15.47 4.91
N THR A 112 3.33 14.49 5.80
CA THR A 112 2.71 13.20 5.44
C THR A 112 1.25 13.37 5.00
N ASP A 113 0.49 14.24 5.66
CA ASP A 113 -0.91 14.49 5.35
C ASP A 113 -1.07 15.20 4.00
N SER A 114 -0.06 15.95 3.57
CA SER A 114 -0.02 16.59 2.24
C SER A 114 0.41 15.67 1.10
N ILE A 115 1.13 14.57 1.39
CA ILE A 115 1.70 13.71 0.36
C ILE A 115 0.70 12.61 -0.05
N LEU A 116 0.04 12.81 -1.20
CA LEU A 116 -0.82 11.81 -1.81
C LEU A 116 -0.15 11.16 -3.01
N LEU A 117 -0.58 9.94 -3.34
CA LEU A 117 -0.25 9.31 -4.61
C LEU A 117 -0.72 10.22 -5.75
N LYS A 118 0.24 10.83 -6.45
CA LYS A 118 0.00 11.60 -7.68
C LYS A 118 -0.36 10.65 -8.81
N GLU A 119 -0.84 11.18 -9.94
CA GLU A 119 -1.05 10.39 -11.15
C GLU A 119 0.25 9.68 -11.55
N ASP A 120 0.23 8.36 -11.44
CA ASP A 120 1.36 7.48 -11.66
C ASP A 120 0.91 6.27 -12.48
N ARG A 121 1.72 5.93 -13.48
CA ARG A 121 1.40 4.86 -14.42
C ARG A 121 1.45 3.47 -13.76
N TYR A 122 2.25 3.28 -12.71
CA TYR A 122 2.35 2.00 -12.02
C TYR A 122 1.16 1.78 -11.10
N VAL A 123 0.72 2.83 -10.38
CA VAL A 123 -0.53 2.80 -9.59
C VAL A 123 -1.71 2.49 -10.51
N SER A 124 -1.84 3.21 -11.62
CA SER A 124 -2.94 3.02 -12.57
C SER A 124 -2.98 1.58 -13.15
N ARG A 125 -1.82 1.04 -13.52
CA ARG A 125 -1.69 -0.36 -13.98
C ARG A 125 -1.97 -1.38 -12.88
N LEU A 126 -1.57 -1.09 -11.65
CA LEU A 126 -1.85 -1.94 -10.49
C LEU A 126 -3.35 -2.01 -10.22
N LEU A 127 -4.05 -0.88 -10.27
CA LEU A 127 -5.52 -0.84 -10.14
C LEU A 127 -6.21 -1.65 -11.24
N ALA A 128 -5.74 -1.56 -12.49
CA ALA A 128 -6.26 -2.37 -13.59
C ALA A 128 -6.03 -3.88 -13.39
N LYS A 129 -4.83 -4.30 -12.93
CA LYS A 129 -4.54 -5.68 -12.53
C LYS A 129 -5.53 -6.14 -11.44
N MET A 130 -5.61 -5.37 -10.37
CA MET A 130 -6.47 -5.66 -9.21
C MET A 130 -7.94 -5.80 -9.61
N ALA A 131 -8.43 -4.96 -10.52
CA ALA A 131 -9.81 -5.04 -11.00
C ALA A 131 -10.10 -6.36 -11.73
N ILE A 132 -9.21 -6.81 -12.61
CA ILE A 132 -9.37 -8.09 -13.32
C ILE A 132 -9.31 -9.27 -12.34
N GLU A 133 -8.33 -9.26 -11.45
CA GLU A 133 -8.14 -10.33 -10.46
C GLU A 133 -9.30 -10.40 -9.47
N TYR A 134 -9.81 -9.25 -9.03
CA TYR A 134 -10.98 -9.19 -8.16
C TYR A 134 -12.25 -9.65 -8.88
N PHE A 135 -12.42 -9.32 -10.16
CA PHE A 135 -13.51 -9.86 -10.97
C PHE A 135 -13.45 -11.40 -11.00
N ILE A 136 -12.28 -11.98 -11.29
CA ILE A 136 -12.11 -13.44 -11.29
C ILE A 136 -12.42 -14.04 -9.90
N LEU A 137 -11.95 -13.41 -8.83
CA LEU A 137 -12.24 -13.84 -7.46
C LEU A 137 -13.75 -13.86 -7.19
N ARG A 138 -14.44 -12.77 -7.54
CA ARG A 138 -15.88 -12.59 -7.30
C ARG A 138 -16.75 -13.51 -8.14
N CYS A 139 -16.30 -13.90 -9.33
CA CYS A 139 -16.99 -14.81 -10.23
C CYS A 139 -16.68 -16.29 -9.95
N GLY A 140 -15.90 -16.62 -8.92
CA GLY A 140 -15.71 -17.99 -8.44
C GLY A 140 -14.35 -18.63 -8.75
N SER A 141 -13.41 -17.90 -9.37
CA SER A 141 -12.05 -18.38 -9.66
C SER A 141 -12.00 -19.75 -10.37
N SER A 142 -12.89 -19.95 -11.34
CA SER A 142 -12.93 -21.15 -12.17
C SER A 142 -12.21 -20.95 -13.50
N ASP A 143 -11.87 -22.05 -14.17
CA ASP A 143 -11.19 -21.99 -15.47
C ASP A 143 -12.11 -21.36 -16.53
N GLU A 144 -13.42 -21.58 -16.46
CA GLU A 144 -14.41 -20.96 -17.36
C GLU A 144 -14.44 -19.43 -17.22
N VAL A 145 -14.30 -18.91 -15.99
CA VAL A 145 -14.21 -17.46 -15.75
C VAL A 145 -12.90 -16.92 -16.33
N CYS A 146 -11.80 -17.65 -16.18
CA CYS A 146 -10.52 -17.28 -16.78
C CYS A 146 -10.60 -17.29 -18.32
N ASP A 147 -11.28 -18.26 -18.91
CA ASP A 147 -11.50 -18.33 -20.36
C ASP A 147 -12.38 -17.19 -20.83
N TYR A 148 -13.42 -16.84 -20.07
CA TYR A 148 -14.27 -15.68 -20.36
C TYR A 148 -13.46 -14.37 -20.36
N VAL A 149 -12.67 -14.11 -19.30
CA VAL A 149 -11.77 -12.94 -19.23
C VAL A 149 -10.71 -12.96 -20.33
N GLN A 150 -10.32 -14.14 -20.81
CA GLN A 150 -9.33 -14.29 -21.88
C GLN A 150 -9.90 -14.04 -23.28
N SER A 151 -11.13 -14.46 -23.54
CA SER A 151 -11.76 -14.50 -24.86
C SER A 151 -12.67 -13.31 -25.15
N ASP A 152 -13.34 -12.77 -24.15
CA ASP A 152 -14.25 -11.64 -24.33
C ASP A 152 -13.49 -10.33 -24.59
N GLU A 153 -13.88 -9.65 -25.67
CA GLU A 153 -13.27 -8.41 -26.12
C GLU A 153 -13.36 -7.28 -25.09
N ILE A 154 -14.35 -7.30 -24.20
CA ILE A 154 -14.54 -6.29 -23.16
C ILE A 154 -13.36 -6.20 -22.20
N PHE A 155 -12.63 -7.31 -21.99
CA PHE A 155 -11.46 -7.35 -21.12
C PHE A 155 -10.16 -7.00 -21.84
N ILE A 156 -10.14 -6.95 -23.18
CA ILE A 156 -8.92 -6.65 -23.93
C ILE A 156 -8.32 -5.29 -23.53
N PRO A 157 -9.08 -4.19 -23.43
CA PRO A 157 -8.52 -2.89 -23.06
C PRO A 157 -7.86 -2.91 -21.67
N ILE A 158 -8.54 -3.46 -20.66
CA ILE A 158 -8.02 -3.48 -19.28
C ILE A 158 -6.84 -4.44 -19.12
N ARG A 159 -6.86 -5.61 -19.77
CA ARG A 159 -5.74 -6.56 -19.76
C ARG A 159 -4.52 -6.00 -20.45
N THR A 160 -4.71 -5.38 -21.60
CA THR A 160 -3.64 -4.73 -22.37
C THR A 160 -3.04 -3.58 -21.58
N TYR A 161 -3.88 -2.76 -20.95
CA TYR A 161 -3.43 -1.65 -20.12
C TYR A 161 -2.69 -2.12 -18.87
N ALA A 162 -3.23 -3.07 -18.09
CA ALA A 162 -2.54 -3.62 -16.92
C ALA A 162 -1.16 -4.15 -17.32
N ARG A 163 -1.11 -4.93 -18.40
CA ARG A 163 0.12 -5.59 -18.86
C ARG A 163 1.13 -4.61 -19.44
N TYR A 164 0.77 -3.75 -20.38
CA TYR A 164 1.74 -2.94 -21.14
C TYR A 164 1.70 -1.45 -20.77
N GLY A 165 0.63 -1.01 -20.13
CA GLY A 165 0.28 0.40 -20.02
C GLY A 165 -0.11 1.00 -21.38
N SER A 166 -0.24 2.31 -21.40
CA SER A 166 -0.35 3.09 -22.63
C SER A 166 0.36 4.44 -22.42
N GLN A 167 0.34 5.31 -23.44
CA GLN A 167 0.84 6.69 -23.30
C GLN A 167 -0.03 7.52 -22.34
N GLN A 168 -1.32 7.20 -22.22
CA GLN A 168 -2.24 7.91 -21.34
C GLN A 168 -2.42 7.13 -20.03
N ILE A 169 -2.26 7.83 -18.91
CA ILE A 169 -2.54 7.24 -17.59
C ILE A 169 -4.07 7.15 -17.44
N TRP A 170 -4.59 5.96 -17.08
CA TRP A 170 -5.99 5.85 -16.72
C TRP A 170 -6.18 6.59 -15.39
N LYS A 171 -7.05 7.59 -15.39
CA LYS A 171 -7.28 8.45 -14.23
C LYS A 171 -7.85 7.65 -13.07
N TYR A 172 -7.39 7.97 -11.87
CA TYR A 172 -7.90 7.41 -10.63
C TYR A 172 -7.95 8.52 -9.57
N ASN A 173 -8.78 8.30 -8.55
CA ASN A 173 -8.90 9.22 -7.43
C ASN A 173 -8.17 8.65 -6.22
N VAL A 174 -7.43 9.51 -5.52
CA VAL A 174 -6.75 9.16 -4.28
C VAL A 174 -7.26 10.07 -3.19
N ARG A 175 -7.62 9.48 -2.06
CA ARG A 175 -7.91 10.20 -0.82
C ARG A 175 -7.34 9.41 0.34
N ARG A 176 -6.81 10.12 1.33
CA ARG A 176 -6.45 9.52 2.62
C ARG A 176 -7.74 9.45 3.45
N ILE A 177 -8.14 8.24 3.85
CA ILE A 177 -9.32 8.03 4.72
C ILE A 177 -8.93 7.95 6.19
N TYR A 178 -7.74 7.41 6.48
CA TYR A 178 -7.11 7.44 7.79
C TYR A 178 -5.68 7.88 7.59
N ALA A 179 -5.21 8.77 8.46
CA ALA A 179 -3.83 9.20 8.38
C ALA A 179 -2.91 8.04 8.83
N ARG A 180 -3.13 7.52 10.04
CA ARG A 180 -2.17 6.66 10.74
C ARG A 180 -2.93 5.59 11.51
N ASP A 181 -2.25 4.52 11.90
CA ASP A 181 -2.83 3.49 12.80
C ASP A 181 -3.37 4.13 14.10
N GLU A 182 -2.70 5.18 14.56
CA GLU A 182 -3.05 5.97 15.75
C GLU A 182 -4.34 6.79 15.57
N ALA A 183 -4.66 7.15 14.32
CA ALA A 183 -5.91 7.82 13.98
C ALA A 183 -7.06 6.80 13.79
N TYR A 184 -6.74 5.51 13.68
CA TYR A 184 -7.72 4.44 13.61
C TYR A 184 -8.24 4.09 15.01
N ASN A 185 -9.12 4.94 15.54
CA ASN A 185 -9.83 4.69 16.81
C ASN A 185 -11.02 3.73 16.63
N GLY A 186 -10.91 2.71 15.78
CA GLY A 186 -12.00 1.76 15.55
C GLY A 186 -13.34 2.42 15.21
N ASP A 187 -13.32 3.59 14.56
CA ASP A 187 -14.53 4.32 14.22
C ASP A 187 -15.29 3.52 13.15
N PRO A 188 -16.54 3.10 13.42
CA PRO A 188 -17.27 2.17 12.56
C PRO A 188 -17.96 2.91 11.42
N PHE A 189 -17.23 3.57 10.52
CA PHE A 189 -17.79 4.13 9.28
C PHE A 189 -16.79 4.10 8.11
#